data_AF-A0A936NJ63-F1
#
_entry.id   AF-A0A936NJ63-F1
#
_cell.length_a   1.000
_cell.length_b   1.000
_cell.length_c   1.000
_cell.angle_alpha   90.00
_cell.angle_beta   90.00
_cell.angle_gamma   90.00
#
_symmetry.space_group_name_H-M   'P 1'
#
loop_
_entity.id
_entity.type
_entity.pdbx_description
1 polymer ?
#
loop_
_entity_poly.entity_id
_entity_poly.type
_entity_poly.pdbx_seq_one_letter_code
_entity_poly.pdbx_strand_id
1 'polypeptide(L)'
;MSRIKVTMAVVAVCGMLGGGITQSALAGGDGHVKEVIKHAKEGIAHEKEAIKHLEEAIQGSDNAHAKEALEHAKESMKHAEEALAHAEEAQHPAKHK
;
A
#
# COMPACT_ATOMS: atom_id res chain seq x y z
N MET A 1 40.23 -31.11 18.24
CA MET A 1 39.93 -29.93 17.39
C MET A 1 38.68 -30.04 16.50
N SER A 2 37.77 -31.01 16.69
CA SER A 2 36.58 -31.13 15.80
C SER A 2 35.22 -30.90 16.49
N ARG A 3 35.02 -31.30 17.76
CA ARG A 3 33.69 -31.19 18.40
C ARG A 3 33.42 -29.84 19.12
N ILE A 4 34.47 -29.14 19.54
CA ILE A 4 34.37 -27.84 20.26
C ILE A 4 34.10 -26.67 19.31
N LYS A 5 34.54 -26.76 18.04
CA LYS A 5 34.26 -25.73 17.02
C LYS A 5 32.81 -25.80 16.52
N VAL A 6 32.22 -26.99 16.51
CA VAL A 6 30.82 -27.21 16.11
C VAL A 6 29.85 -26.70 17.18
N THR A 7 30.17 -26.84 18.47
CA THR A 7 29.32 -26.31 19.54
C THR A 7 29.32 -24.78 19.61
N MET A 8 30.44 -24.11 19.33
CA MET A 8 30.45 -22.64 19.21
C MET A 8 29.72 -22.12 17.96
N ALA A 9 29.70 -22.88 16.87
CA ALA A 9 28.95 -22.50 15.67
C ALA A 9 27.42 -22.60 15.85
N VAL A 10 26.93 -23.54 16.66
CA VAL A 10 25.48 -23.66 16.95
C VAL A 10 24.99 -22.58 17.92
N VAL A 11 25.82 -22.15 18.87
CA VAL A 11 25.48 -21.05 19.79
C VAL A 11 25.42 -19.69 19.05
N ALA A 12 26.20 -19.51 17.98
CA ALA A 12 26.11 -18.31 17.14
C ALA A 12 24.83 -18.24 16.28
N VAL A 13 24.16 -19.38 16.03
CA VAL A 13 22.89 -19.43 15.27
C VAL A 13 21.67 -19.30 16.19
N CYS A 14 21.76 -19.74 17.46
CA CYS A 14 20.67 -19.52 18.43
C CYS A 14 20.79 -18.21 19.23
N GLY A 15 21.93 -17.51 19.14
CA GLY A 15 22.13 -16.17 19.72
C GLY A 15 21.42 -15.03 18.97
N MET A 16 20.69 -15.32 17.88
CA MET A 16 19.82 -14.36 17.19
C MET A 16 18.41 -14.26 17.79
N LEU A 17 18.15 -14.88 18.94
CA LEU A 17 16.86 -14.78 19.64
C LEU A 17 16.95 -14.00 20.96
N GLY A 18 18.10 -13.41 21.30
CA GLY A 18 18.33 -12.75 22.58
C GLY A 18 19.07 -11.43 22.45
N GLY A 19 18.37 -10.38 22.02
CA GLY A 19 18.77 -8.99 22.25
C GLY A 19 19.54 -8.32 21.10
N GLY A 20 18.92 -7.31 20.50
CA GLY A 20 19.67 -6.18 19.95
C GLY A 20 19.96 -6.18 18.45
N ILE A 21 18.96 -6.43 17.61
CA ILE A 21 18.88 -5.75 16.30
C ILE A 21 17.46 -5.20 16.13
N THR A 22 17.32 -3.94 16.56
CA THR A 22 16.35 -2.97 16.05
C THR A 22 14.93 -3.49 15.78
N GLN A 23 14.19 -3.70 16.87
CA GLN A 23 12.72 -3.68 16.85
C GLN A 23 12.15 -2.30 16.44
N SER A 24 13.01 -1.32 16.12
CA SER A 24 12.66 0.04 15.71
C SER A 24 12.05 0.13 14.30
N ALA A 25 12.11 -0.90 13.45
CA ALA A 25 11.43 -0.86 12.15
C ALA A 25 9.90 -0.93 12.28
N LEU A 26 9.37 -1.34 13.44
CA LEU A 26 7.94 -1.55 13.68
C LEU A 26 7.29 -0.41 14.47
N ALA A 27 8.08 0.57 14.93
CA ALA A 27 7.62 1.63 15.84
C ALA A 27 7.15 2.93 15.13
N GLY A 28 7.08 2.94 13.79
CA GLY A 28 6.72 4.11 12.99
C GLY A 28 5.41 4.02 12.20
N GLY A 29 4.52 3.08 12.54
CA GLY A 29 3.35 2.73 11.71
C GLY A 29 2.41 3.89 11.36
N ASP A 30 2.34 4.91 12.20
CA ASP A 30 1.41 6.04 12.02
C ASP A 30 1.84 7.03 10.92
N GLY A 31 3.16 7.18 10.70
CA GLY A 31 3.70 8.11 9.70
C GLY A 31 3.48 7.61 8.27
N HIS A 32 3.75 6.32 8.03
CA HIS A 32 3.56 5.71 6.72
C HIS A 32 2.09 5.67 6.30
N VAL A 33 1.15 5.39 7.23
CA VAL A 33 -0.29 5.39 6.91
C VAL A 33 -0.78 6.78 6.53
N LYS A 34 -0.34 7.84 7.24
CA LYS A 34 -0.65 9.23 6.88
C LYS A 34 -0.19 9.59 5.47
N GLU A 35 1.02 9.18 5.11
CA GLU A 35 1.58 9.44 3.78
C GLU A 35 0.87 8.64 2.68
N VAL A 36 0.50 7.39 2.95
CA VAL A 36 -0.34 6.58 2.05
C VAL A 36 -1.69 7.25 1.82
N ILE A 37 -2.38 7.70 2.87
CA ILE A 37 -3.67 8.42 2.75
C ILE A 37 -3.51 9.69 1.91
N LYS A 38 -2.42 10.46 2.14
CA LYS A 38 -2.13 11.67 1.37
C LYS A 38 -1.96 11.34 -0.12
N HIS A 39 -1.07 10.40 -0.46
CA HIS A 39 -0.83 10.05 -1.85
C HIS A 39 -2.03 9.37 -2.51
N ALA A 40 -2.84 8.61 -1.77
CA ALA A 40 -4.09 8.06 -2.29
C ALA A 40 -5.09 9.17 -2.67
N LYS A 41 -5.21 10.23 -1.86
CA LYS A 41 -6.04 11.40 -2.18
C LYS A 41 -5.55 12.15 -3.41
N GLU A 42 -4.23 12.34 -3.54
CA GLU A 42 -3.61 12.95 -4.72
C GLU A 42 -3.83 12.07 -5.98
N GLY A 43 -3.66 10.75 -5.85
CA GLY A 43 -3.91 9.79 -6.92
C GLY A 43 -5.36 9.82 -7.42
N ILE A 44 -6.34 9.82 -6.51
CA ILE A 44 -7.77 9.92 -6.84
C ILE A 44 -8.07 11.25 -7.56
N ALA A 45 -7.44 12.36 -7.14
CA ALA A 45 -7.62 13.64 -7.82
C ALA A 45 -7.10 13.59 -9.27
N HIS A 46 -5.92 13.03 -9.49
CA HIS A 46 -5.37 12.84 -10.84
C HIS A 46 -6.21 11.89 -11.69
N GLU A 47 -6.74 10.81 -11.11
CA GLU A 47 -7.61 9.86 -11.82
C GLU A 47 -8.93 10.52 -12.24
N LYS A 48 -9.52 11.38 -11.40
CA LYS A 48 -10.70 12.18 -11.76
C LYS A 48 -10.42 13.12 -12.93
N GLU A 49 -9.25 13.77 -12.96
CA GLU A 49 -8.84 14.60 -14.11
C GLU A 49 -8.60 13.75 -15.37
N ALA A 50 -7.95 12.59 -15.23
CA ALA A 50 -7.72 11.67 -16.35
C ALA A 50 -9.04 11.15 -16.95
N ILE A 51 -10.01 10.78 -16.11
CA ILE A 51 -11.37 10.39 -16.54
C ILE A 51 -12.03 11.53 -17.31
N LYS A 52 -11.96 12.77 -16.80
CA LYS A 52 -12.53 13.93 -17.49
C LYS A 52 -11.90 14.13 -18.88
N HIS A 53 -10.58 14.06 -18.99
CA HIS A 53 -9.90 14.16 -20.28
C HIS A 53 -10.24 13.01 -21.23
N LEU A 54 -10.44 11.81 -20.70
CA LEU A 54 -10.89 10.68 -21.50
C LEU A 54 -12.33 10.90 -22.00
N GLU A 55 -13.23 11.38 -21.16
CA GLU A 55 -14.61 11.75 -21.54
C GLU A 55 -14.62 12.80 -22.66
N GLU A 56 -13.81 13.85 -22.53
CA GLU A 56 -13.62 14.89 -23.56
C GLU A 56 -13.05 14.30 -24.86
N ALA A 57 -12.03 13.43 -24.77
CA ALA A 57 -11.37 12.83 -25.93
C ALA A 57 -12.28 11.85 -26.70
N ILE A 58 -13.22 11.20 -26.02
CA ILE A 58 -14.15 10.25 -26.66
C ILE A 58 -15.51 10.89 -26.99
N GLN A 59 -15.71 12.17 -26.72
CA GLN A 59 -16.97 12.85 -26.99
C GLN A 59 -17.31 12.77 -28.48
N GLY A 60 -18.46 12.19 -28.81
CA GLY A 60 -18.89 11.98 -30.19
C GLY A 60 -18.20 10.82 -30.92
N SER A 61 -17.40 10.01 -30.22
CA SER A 61 -16.77 8.81 -30.78
C SER A 61 -17.67 7.58 -30.63
N ASP A 62 -17.69 6.74 -31.66
CA ASP A 62 -18.33 5.42 -31.64
C ASP A 62 -17.34 4.27 -31.38
N ASN A 63 -16.08 4.59 -31.03
CA ASN A 63 -15.09 3.58 -30.72
C ASN A 63 -15.46 2.84 -29.42
N ALA A 64 -15.82 1.57 -29.55
CA ALA A 64 -16.23 0.72 -28.43
C ALA A 64 -15.13 0.55 -27.38
N HIS A 65 -13.87 0.39 -27.79
CA HIS A 65 -12.74 0.24 -26.87
C HIS A 65 -12.45 1.51 -26.08
N ALA A 66 -12.72 2.68 -26.67
CA ALA A 66 -12.54 3.95 -25.97
C ALA A 66 -13.60 4.14 -24.87
N LYS A 67 -14.84 3.69 -25.13
CA LYS A 67 -15.92 3.66 -24.12
C LYS A 67 -15.63 2.63 -23.01
N GLU A 68 -15.14 1.45 -23.37
CA GLU A 68 -14.70 0.42 -22.42
C GLU A 68 -13.55 0.89 -21.53
N ALA A 69 -12.56 1.59 -22.11
CA ALA A 69 -11.48 2.19 -21.33
C ALA A 69 -11.98 3.22 -20.31
N LEU A 70 -13.03 4.00 -20.65
CA LEU A 70 -13.66 4.92 -19.72
C LEU A 70 -14.36 4.19 -18.56
N GLU A 71 -15.07 3.10 -18.85
CA GLU A 71 -15.70 2.29 -17.80
C GLU A 71 -14.65 1.69 -16.86
N HIS A 72 -13.56 1.12 -17.40
CA HIS A 72 -12.46 0.60 -16.56
C HIS A 72 -11.77 1.69 -15.73
N ALA A 73 -11.62 2.91 -16.26
CA ALA A 73 -11.09 4.03 -15.48
C ALA A 73 -12.03 4.39 -14.31
N LYS A 74 -13.35 4.36 -14.52
CA LYS A 74 -14.34 4.58 -13.45
C LYS A 74 -14.34 3.47 -12.40
N GLU A 75 -14.17 2.21 -12.82
CA GLU A 75 -14.00 1.08 -11.89
C GLU A 75 -12.71 1.18 -11.07
N SER A 76 -11.60 1.55 -11.71
CA SER A 76 -10.31 1.80 -11.06
C SER A 76 -10.43 2.89 -9.99
N MET A 77 -11.10 4.02 -10.31
CA MET A 77 -11.37 5.09 -9.35
C MET A 77 -12.15 4.59 -8.13
N LYS A 78 -13.17 3.75 -8.35
CA LYS A 78 -13.95 3.16 -7.24
C LYS A 78 -13.04 2.31 -6.33
N HIS A 79 -12.17 1.49 -6.91
CA HIS A 79 -11.22 0.71 -6.12
C HIS A 79 -10.19 1.57 -5.38
N ALA A 80 -9.75 2.69 -5.97
CA ALA A 80 -8.90 3.66 -5.29
C ALA A 80 -9.61 4.30 -4.09
N GLU A 81 -10.89 4.64 -4.22
CA GLU A 81 -11.72 5.17 -3.12
C GLU A 81 -11.94 4.11 -2.01
N GLU A 82 -12.17 2.84 -2.36
CA GLU A 82 -12.24 1.73 -1.39
C GLU A 82 -10.91 1.52 -0.65
N ALA A 83 -9.79 1.56 -1.38
CA ALA A 83 -8.46 1.45 -0.78
C ALA A 83 -8.14 2.60 0.17
N LEU A 84 -8.57 3.83 -0.17
CA LEU A 84 -8.45 4.99 0.70
C LEU A 84 -9.27 4.79 1.99
N ALA A 85 -10.51 4.30 1.90
CA ALA A 85 -11.34 4.03 3.08
C ALA A 85 -10.65 3.05 4.04
N HIS A 86 -10.08 1.96 3.51
CA HIS A 86 -9.31 1.02 4.33
C HIS A 86 -8.04 1.62 4.95
N ALA A 87 -7.35 2.51 4.24
CA ALA A 87 -6.20 3.21 4.79
C ALA A 87 -6.60 4.14 5.95
N GLU A 88 -7.75 4.83 5.83
CA GLU A 88 -8.31 5.68 6.89
C GLU A 88 -8.77 4.85 8.10
N GLU A 89 -9.36 3.66 7.89
CA GLU A 89 -9.66 2.71 8.97
C GLU A 89 -8.39 2.22 9.68
N ALA A 90 -7.34 1.91 8.93
CA ALA A 90 -6.06 1.46 9.48
C ALA A 90 -5.32 2.56 10.27
N GLN A 91 -5.59 3.83 9.99
CA GLN A 91 -5.08 4.97 10.78
C GLN A 91 -5.70 5.05 12.18
N HIS A 92 -6.93 4.58 12.31
CA HIS A 92 -7.69 4.58 13.57
C HIS A 92 -8.29 3.20 13.83
N PRO A 93 -7.46 2.17 14.07
CA PRO A 93 -7.99 0.84 14.35
C PRO A 93 -8.89 0.94 15.58
N ALA A 94 -10.14 0.50 15.44
CA ALA A 94 -11.06 0.43 16.56
C ALA A 94 -10.36 -0.26 17.73
N LYS A 95 -10.37 0.37 18.91
CA LYS A 95 -9.84 -0.25 20.12
C LYS A 95 -10.66 -1.50 20.40
N HIS A 96 -10.18 -2.66 19.97
CA HIS A 96 -10.71 -3.95 20.38
C HIS A 96 -10.69 -3.98 21.92
N LYS A 97 -11.88 -4.00 22.51
CA LYS A 97 -12.10 -4.25 23.95
C LYS A 97 -11.92 -5.73 24.25
#